data_AF-A0A8H7GP90-F1
#
_entry.id   AF-A0A8H7GP90-F1
#
_cell.length_a   1.000
_cell.length_b   1.000
_cell.length_c   1.000
_cell.angle_alpha   90.00
_cell.angle_beta   90.00
_cell.angle_gamma   90.00
#
_symmetry.space_group_name_H-M   'P 1'
#
loop_
_entity.id
_entity.type
_entity.pdbx_description
1 polymer ?
#
loop_
_entity_poly.entity_id
_entity_poly.type
_entity_poly.pdbx_seq_one_letter_code
_entity_poly.pdbx_strand_id
1 'polypeptide(L)'
;MNDANHGLISEVYQLRVLALLMFSFRGIPDYSIKKYSQKVDLLTSRFRAFGQNNEELLASAPLDVLHMVWTQSHSIEHALEILAGKSNTRILD
;
A
#
# COMPACT_ATOMS: atom_id res chain seq x y z
N MET A 1 16.62 -8.06 -14.28
CA MET A 1 15.53 -8.37 -13.33
C MET A 1 14.49 -9.19 -14.10
N ASN A 2 14.07 -10.36 -13.59
CA ASN A 2 13.10 -11.26 -14.26
C ASN A 2 11.72 -10.58 -14.36
N ASP A 3 10.93 -10.91 -15.38
CA ASP A 3 9.57 -10.41 -15.64
C ASP A 3 8.64 -10.59 -14.43
N ALA A 4 8.78 -11.70 -13.70
CA ALA A 4 8.02 -11.94 -12.46
C ALA A 4 8.31 -10.89 -11.37
N ASN A 5 9.58 -10.49 -11.21
CA ASN A 5 9.98 -9.48 -10.23
C ASN A 5 9.54 -8.07 -10.65
N HIS A 6 9.53 -7.78 -11.95
CA HIS A 6 8.92 -6.55 -12.47
C HIS A 6 7.42 -6.52 -12.18
N GLY A 7 6.73 -7.66 -12.30
CA GLY A 7 5.34 -7.82 -11.92
C GLY A 7 5.08 -7.43 -10.45
N LEU A 8 5.87 -8.00 -9.52
CA LEU A 8 5.78 -7.67 -8.09
C LEU A 8 5.93 -6.18 -7.81
N ILE A 9 6.99 -5.59 -8.36
CA ILE A 9 7.30 -4.16 -8.15
C ILE A 9 6.20 -3.29 -8.73
N SER A 10 5.71 -3.62 -9.93
CA SER A 10 4.61 -2.89 -10.55
C SER A 10 3.33 -2.97 -9.72
N GLU A 11 2.99 -4.14 -9.19
CA GLU A 11 1.77 -4.31 -8.39
C GLU A 11 1.83 -3.52 -7.08
N VAL A 12 2.91 -3.64 -6.30
CA VAL A 12 3.06 -2.88 -5.05
C VAL A 12 3.13 -1.37 -5.32
N TYR A 13 3.77 -0.94 -6.40
CA TYR A 13 3.80 0.47 -6.80
C TYR A 13 2.40 1.00 -7.11
N GLN A 14 1.59 0.25 -7.86
CA GLN A 14 0.21 0.63 -8.16
C GLN A 14 -0.64 0.76 -6.89
N LEU A 15 -0.50 -0.15 -5.93
CA LEU A 15 -1.21 -0.07 -4.65
C LEU A 15 -0.81 1.20 -3.86
N ARG A 16 0.48 1.57 -3.88
CA ARG A 16 0.95 2.83 -3.29
C ARG A 16 0.35 4.05 -3.97
N VAL A 17 0.35 4.10 -5.30
CA VAL A 17 -0.25 5.22 -6.04
C VAL A 17 -1.73 5.34 -5.71
N LEU A 18 -2.47 4.23 -5.66
CA LEU A 18 -3.88 4.23 -5.28
C LEU A 18 -4.11 4.77 -3.86
N ALA A 19 -3.25 4.40 -2.90
CA ALA A 19 -3.32 4.95 -1.54
C ALA A 19 -3.08 6.47 -1.54
N LEU A 20 -2.05 6.94 -2.24
CA LEU A 20 -1.68 8.35 -2.31
C LEU A 20 -2.76 9.22 -2.97
N LEU A 21 -3.46 8.69 -3.97
CA LEU A 21 -4.58 9.37 -4.62
C LEU A 21 -5.80 9.58 -3.70
N MET A 22 -5.82 8.94 -2.52
CA MET A 22 -6.86 9.15 -1.51
C MET A 22 -6.52 10.28 -0.53
N PHE A 23 -5.38 10.94 -0.71
CA PHE A 23 -5.00 12.13 0.03
C PHE A 23 -5.12 13.36 -0.86
N SER A 24 -5.44 14.50 -0.25
CA SER A 24 -5.32 15.80 -0.90
C SER A 24 -3.85 16.18 -1.10
N PHE A 25 -3.60 17.24 -1.87
CA PHE A 25 -2.25 17.80 -2.06
C PHE A 25 -1.54 18.23 -0.75
N ARG A 26 -2.30 18.41 0.34
CA ARG A 26 -1.77 18.74 1.67
C ARG A 26 -1.38 17.51 2.48
N GLY A 27 -1.52 16.30 1.93
CA GLY A 27 -1.22 15.06 2.63
C GLY A 27 -2.25 14.65 3.68
N ILE A 28 -3.46 15.22 3.64
CA ILE A 28 -4.58 14.81 4.51
C ILE A 28 -5.58 13.94 3.72
N PRO A 29 -6.26 12.96 4.35
CA PRO A 29 -7.30 12.16 3.71
C PRO A 29 -8.37 13.01 3.01
N ASP A 30 -8.71 12.65 1.78
CA ASP A 30 -9.75 13.32 1.00
C ASP A 30 -11.10 12.57 1.08
N TYR A 31 -11.90 12.93 2.08
CA TYR A 31 -13.23 12.35 2.29
C TYR A 31 -14.26 12.76 1.24
N SER A 32 -13.94 13.69 0.33
CA SER A 32 -14.84 14.07 -0.77
C SER A 32 -14.90 13.00 -1.88
N ILE A 33 -13.95 12.05 -1.86
CA ILE A 33 -13.91 10.95 -2.83
C ILE A 33 -15.17 10.11 -2.72
N LYS A 34 -15.88 9.99 -3.85
CA LYS A 34 -17.06 9.15 -3.97
C LYS A 34 -16.75 7.71 -3.53
N LYS A 35 -17.58 7.18 -2.62
CA LYS A 35 -17.43 5.84 -2.01
C LYS A 35 -16.09 5.67 -1.28
N TYR A 36 -15.64 6.70 -0.55
CA TYR A 36 -14.37 6.72 0.18
C TYR A 36 -14.16 5.45 1.03
N SER A 37 -15.10 5.14 1.94
CA SER A 37 -14.99 3.97 2.82
C SER A 37 -14.82 2.67 2.04
N GLN A 38 -15.66 2.43 1.02
CA GLN A 38 -15.57 1.22 0.22
C GLN A 38 -14.25 1.11 -0.55
N LYS A 39 -13.67 2.25 -0.96
CA LYS A 39 -12.36 2.27 -1.62
C LYS A 39 -11.22 1.98 -0.65
N VAL A 40 -11.28 2.50 0.58
CA VAL A 40 -10.31 2.15 1.64
C VAL A 40 -10.37 0.65 1.94
N ASP A 41 -11.57 0.10 2.10
CA ASP A 41 -11.77 -1.33 2.37
C ASP A 41 -11.24 -2.20 1.22
N LEU A 42 -11.56 -1.82 -0.02
CA LEU A 42 -11.07 -2.53 -1.21
C LEU A 42 -9.54 -2.47 -1.31
N LEU A 43 -8.94 -1.31 -1.12
CA LEU A 43 -7.48 -1.15 -1.19
C LEU A 43 -6.79 -1.94 -0.08
N THR A 44 -7.34 -1.94 1.13
CA THR A 44 -6.86 -2.75 2.25
C THR A 44 -6.92 -4.24 1.93
N SER A 45 -8.04 -4.70 1.36
CA SER A 45 -8.18 -6.09 0.94
C SER A 45 -7.17 -6.49 -0.14
N ARG A 46 -6.98 -5.64 -1.16
CA ARG A 46 -5.98 -5.88 -2.21
C ARG A 46 -4.56 -5.91 -1.67
N PHE A 47 -4.21 -5.00 -0.76
CA PHE A 47 -2.89 -4.97 -0.14
C PHE A 47 -2.61 -6.22 0.70
N ARG A 48 -3.60 -6.71 1.45
CA ARG A 48 -3.46 -7.98 2.18
C ARG A 48 -3.31 -9.18 1.23
N ALA A 49 -4.10 -9.20 0.15
CA ALA A 49 -4.03 -10.26 -0.85
C ALA A 49 -2.69 -10.28 -1.59
N PHE A 50 -2.04 -9.12 -1.78
CA PHE A 50 -0.72 -9.05 -2.44
C PHE A 50 0.30 -9.97 -1.77
N GLY A 51 0.42 -9.92 -0.44
CA GLY A 51 1.38 -10.77 0.28
C GLY A 51 1.06 -12.26 0.14
N GLN A 52 -0.21 -12.63 0.20
CA GLN A 52 -0.66 -14.02 0.10
C GLN A 52 -0.47 -14.59 -1.31
N ASN A 53 -0.84 -13.83 -2.34
CA ASN A 53 -0.78 -14.29 -3.73
C ASN A 53 0.65 -14.40 -4.26
N ASN A 54 1.60 -13.72 -3.61
CA ASN A 54 2.97 -13.61 -4.05
C ASN A 54 3.98 -14.24 -3.07
N GLU A 55 3.52 -15.02 -2.09
CA GLU A 55 4.36 -15.57 -1.01
C GLU A 55 5.56 -16.35 -1.53
N GLU A 56 5.35 -17.29 -2.47
CA GLU A 56 6.41 -18.11 -3.05
C GLU A 56 7.41 -17.29 -3.87
N LEU A 57 6.92 -16.29 -4.61
CA LEU A 57 7.76 -15.43 -5.43
C LEU A 57 8.60 -14.48 -4.56
N LEU A 58 8.02 -13.97 -3.47
CA LEU A 58 8.74 -13.18 -2.47
C LEU A 58 9.81 -14.02 -1.77
N ALA A 59 9.49 -15.26 -1.39
CA ALA A 59 10.46 -16.15 -0.73
C ALA A 59 11.70 -16.45 -1.59
N SER A 60 11.57 -16.37 -2.92
CA SER A 60 12.65 -16.62 -3.89
C SER A 60 13.23 -15.35 -4.53
N ALA A 61 12.73 -14.17 -4.15
CA ALA A 61 13.14 -12.91 -4.76
C ALA A 61 14.55 -12.46 -4.32
N PRO A 62 15.32 -11.81 -5.20
CA PRO A 62 16.60 -11.19 -4.82
C PRO A 62 16.42 -10.06 -3.77
N LEU A 63 17.48 -9.81 -2.97
CA LEU A 63 17.43 -8.91 -1.83
C LEU A 63 17.02 -7.46 -2.17
N ASP A 64 17.46 -6.94 -3.32
CA ASP A 64 17.10 -5.62 -3.82
C ASP A 64 15.60 -5.51 -4.14
N VAL A 65 15.01 -6.57 -4.70
CA VAL A 65 13.57 -6.68 -4.96
C VAL A 65 12.80 -6.70 -3.65
N LEU A 66 13.24 -7.52 -2.70
CA LEU A 66 12.64 -7.62 -1.36
C LEU A 66 12.66 -6.27 -0.65
N HIS A 67 13.79 -5.57 -0.67
CA HIS A 67 13.93 -4.26 -0.05
C HIS A 67 12.98 -3.22 -0.67
N MET A 68 12.83 -3.24 -2.00
CA MET A 68 11.91 -2.37 -2.70
C MET A 68 10.45 -2.66 -2.31
N VAL A 69 10.04 -3.93 -2.39
CA VAL A 69 8.68 -4.35 -2.03
C VAL A 69 8.38 -4.01 -0.58
N TRP A 70 9.30 -4.31 0.35
CA TRP A 70 9.13 -4.00 1.77
C TRP A 70 8.88 -2.52 2.03
N THR A 71 9.72 -1.65 1.45
CA THR A 71 9.62 -0.20 1.63
C THR A 71 8.29 0.35 1.11
N GLN A 72 7.85 -0.10 -0.07
CA GLN A 72 6.57 0.31 -0.64
C GLN A 72 5.40 -0.23 0.19
N SER A 73 5.44 -1.49 0.61
CA SER A 73 4.42 -2.14 1.44
C SER A 73 4.23 -1.42 2.78
N HIS A 74 5.32 -1.10 3.48
CA HIS A 74 5.25 -0.36 4.74
C HIS A 74 4.62 1.03 4.57
N SER A 75 4.96 1.71 3.47
CA SER A 75 4.37 3.02 3.15
C SER A 75 2.86 2.93 2.87
N ILE A 76 2.41 1.86 2.19
CA ILE A 76 0.99 1.60 1.92
C ILE A 76 0.24 1.29 3.21
N GLU A 77 0.78 0.42 4.04
CA GLU A 77 0.19 0.03 5.32
C GLU A 77 -0.08 1.27 6.18
N HIS A 78 0.93 2.13 6.35
CA HIS A 78 0.79 3.37 7.08
C HIS A 78 -0.26 4.31 6.48
N ALA A 79 -0.26 4.47 5.16
CA ALA A 79 -1.28 5.26 4.48
C ALA A 79 -2.69 4.72 4.71
N LEU A 80 -2.87 3.40 4.64
CA LEU A 80 -4.16 2.74 4.91
C LEU A 80 -4.63 2.92 6.34
N GLU A 81 -3.74 2.89 7.32
CA GLU A 81 -4.07 3.19 8.73
C GLU A 81 -4.62 4.60 8.88
N ILE A 82 -3.96 5.61 8.29
CA ILE A 82 -4.43 6.99 8.32
C ILE A 82 -5.79 7.11 7.60
N LEU A 83 -5.91 6.54 6.40
CA LEU A 83 -7.14 6.60 5.61
C LEU A 83 -8.33 5.95 6.32
N ALA A 84 -8.10 4.85 7.04
CA ALA A 84 -9.10 4.16 7.84
C ALA A 84 -9.40 4.85 9.18
N GLY A 85 -8.74 5.97 9.50
CA GLY A 85 -8.85 6.65 10.80
C GLY A 85 -8.28 5.82 11.96
N LYS A 86 -7.41 4.84 11.66
CA LYS A 86 -6.77 3.94 12.63
C LYS A 86 -5.38 4.39 13.05
N SER A 87 -4.82 5.43 12.44
CA SER A 87 -3.60 6.03 12.98
C SER A 87 -3.95 6.62 14.34
N ASN A 88 -3.53 5.93 15.41
CA ASN A 88 -3.53 6.50 16.75
C ASN A 88 -2.92 7.90 16.66
N THR A 89 -3.68 8.88 17.12
CA THR A 89 -3.18 10.16 17.61
C THR A 89 -2.10 9.88 18.66
N ARG A 90 -0.86 9.67 18.20
CA ARG A 90 0.37 10.01 18.93
C ARG A 90 1.07 11.12 18.15
N ILE A 91 0.31 12.17 17.91
CA ILE A 91 0.87 13.48 17.64
C ILE A 91 0.29 14.34 18.77
N LEU A 92 1.16 14.66 19.74
CA LEU A 92 0.99 15.52 20.92
C LEU A 92 0.51 14.84 22.21
N ASP A 93 1.48 14.29 22.96
CA ASP A 93 1.79 14.82 24.31
C ASP A 93 3.15 15.52 24.23
#